data_AF-A0A7C4J221-F1
#
_entry.id   AF-A0A7C4J221-F1
#
_cell.length_a   1.000
_cell.length_b   1.000
_cell.length_c   1.000
_cell.angle_alpha   90.00
_cell.angle_beta   90.00
_cell.angle_gamma   90.00
#
_symmetry.space_group_name_H-M   'P 1'
#
loop_
_entity.id
_entity.type
_entity.pdbx_description
1 polymer ?
#
loop_
_entity_poly.entity_id
_entity_poly.type
_entity_poly.pdbx_seq_one_letter_code
_entity_poly.pdbx_strand_id
1 'polypeptide(L)'
;MKRFINKKHAMLITVLMALFLLNVSVNLHSQNDRNNIQWLIEPQFDKAWDFHEGMALVNNGFINKEGKMVIRLQFQNVYAFSEGMALVWENYKYGYVSKEGKIIEPQFDWAYAFHEGMAAVRKRSIWDKIFNKGGKWGYINKEGKYVIETQFDWVYDFYEGMAPVAKYDKWGYINKEGKFVIEPQFDWAYAFSEEMAVVYKGPLNEHGFPQGGKWGYINKEGKIIIEPQFDYADGFSEGMARVYIGRLDFYGNTTESKWGYINKEGDIIIAPQFDEASHFLEGMAPVKKDGKWGYINKEGKYVIKPQFNEAWSFCEGIARVWNGGWGYINKEGKYVIKPQLDFDEAGNFSEGMARVKKIGKWGFIKNPLTAQEKIHHYEYAGAFIGTILSIEGNEAIVAGKIAEKVKIFDKLCTFSGEKMIILNAHFPMMTTAKCKVVSGSIKDLKPGMKVYKYSSAKDEKKGKEE
;
A
#
# COMPACT_ATOMS: atom_id res chain seq x y z
N MET A 1 -12.58 -29.32 68.24
CA MET A 1 -12.37 -30.34 67.20
C MET A 1 -12.10 -29.63 65.88
N LYS A 2 -10.82 -29.54 65.51
CA LYS A 2 -10.31 -28.77 64.37
C LYS A 2 -10.38 -29.60 63.09
N ARG A 3 -11.00 -28.99 62.07
CA ARG A 3 -10.74 -29.07 60.62
C ARG A 3 -9.74 -30.15 60.16
N PHE A 4 -10.26 -31.21 59.58
CA PHE A 4 -9.57 -32.01 58.54
C PHE A 4 -10.44 -32.00 57.28
N ILE A 5 -10.50 -30.84 56.60
CA ILE A 5 -10.94 -30.82 55.20
C ILE A 5 -9.74 -31.34 54.40
N ASN A 6 -9.96 -32.52 53.85
CA ASN A 6 -8.99 -33.43 53.29
C ASN A 6 -8.24 -32.77 52.11
N LYS A 7 -6.94 -32.50 52.25
CA LYS A 7 -6.08 -31.88 51.22
C LYS A 7 -6.19 -32.57 49.84
N LYS A 8 -6.55 -33.86 49.80
CA LYS A 8 -6.78 -34.61 48.55
C LYS A 8 -7.99 -34.11 47.74
N HIS A 9 -9.06 -33.66 48.39
CA HIS A 9 -10.25 -33.15 47.68
C HIS A 9 -10.04 -31.76 47.09
N ALA A 10 -9.32 -30.89 47.81
CA ALA A 10 -8.94 -29.57 47.29
C ALA A 10 -8.03 -29.71 46.05
N MET A 11 -7.05 -30.63 46.10
CA MET A 11 -6.14 -30.88 44.98
C MET A 11 -6.86 -31.43 43.74
N LEU A 12 -7.86 -32.31 43.94
CA LEU A 12 -8.68 -32.87 42.86
C LEU A 12 -9.51 -31.80 42.15
N ILE A 13 -10.11 -30.87 42.91
CA ILE A 13 -10.89 -29.76 42.38
C ILE A 13 -10.00 -28.79 41.60
N THR A 14 -8.79 -28.48 42.10
CA THR A 14 -7.85 -27.61 41.37
C THR A 14 -7.36 -28.25 40.07
N VAL A 15 -7.11 -29.57 40.07
CA VAL A 15 -6.72 -30.32 38.87
C VAL A 15 -7.88 -30.41 37.86
N LEU A 16 -9.12 -30.61 38.32
CA LEU A 16 -10.31 -30.61 37.46
C LEU A 16 -10.60 -29.22 36.87
N MET A 17 -10.41 -28.13 37.64
CA MET A 17 -10.50 -26.76 37.12
C MET A 17 -9.39 -26.46 36.12
N ALA A 18 -8.15 -26.90 36.37
CA ALA A 18 -7.04 -26.75 35.44
C ALA A 18 -7.27 -27.54 34.14
N LEU A 19 -7.77 -28.78 34.22
CA LEU A 19 -8.15 -29.61 33.06
C LEU A 19 -9.34 -29.01 32.30
N PHE A 20 -10.30 -28.40 32.99
CA PHE A 20 -11.41 -27.69 32.35
C PHE A 20 -10.93 -26.42 31.64
N LEU A 21 -10.05 -25.63 32.27
CA LEU A 21 -9.44 -24.45 31.66
C LEU A 21 -8.53 -24.82 30.48
N LEU A 22 -7.78 -25.93 30.57
CA LEU A 22 -7.00 -26.49 29.47
C LEU A 22 -7.90 -26.97 28.34
N ASN A 23 -8.98 -27.70 28.62
CA ASN A 23 -9.93 -28.15 27.60
C ASN A 23 -10.67 -26.99 26.93
N VAL A 24 -11.02 -25.94 27.68
CA VAL A 24 -11.57 -24.70 27.12
C VAL A 24 -10.54 -23.99 26.25
N SER A 25 -9.27 -23.91 26.68
CA SER A 25 -8.18 -23.31 25.89
C SER A 25 -7.84 -24.11 24.62
N VAL A 26 -7.91 -25.45 24.69
CA VAL A 26 -7.72 -26.37 23.56
C VAL A 26 -8.92 -26.31 22.58
N ASN A 27 -10.15 -26.17 23.08
CA ASN A 27 -11.33 -25.97 22.22
C ASN A 27 -11.39 -24.57 21.59
N LEU A 28 -10.85 -23.53 22.24
CA LEU A 28 -10.66 -22.21 21.64
C LEU A 28 -9.59 -22.26 20.54
N HIS A 29 -8.50 -23.02 20.74
CA HIS A 29 -7.50 -23.26 19.69
C HIS A 29 -8.06 -24.09 18.52
N SER A 30 -8.91 -25.10 18.77
CA SER A 30 -9.46 -25.96 17.70
C SER A 30 -10.56 -25.30 16.85
N GLN A 31 -11.15 -24.19 17.31
CA GLN A 31 -12.03 -23.35 16.48
C GLN A 31 -11.25 -22.40 15.56
N ASN A 32 -10.04 -21.97 15.91
CA ASN A 32 -9.20 -21.11 15.07
C ASN A 32 -8.71 -21.81 13.78
N ASP A 33 -8.54 -23.14 13.81
CA ASP A 33 -8.13 -23.91 12.63
C ASP A 33 -9.20 -24.00 11.52
N ARG A 34 -10.48 -23.70 11.81
CA ARG A 34 -11.57 -23.81 10.80
C ARG A 34 -11.76 -22.57 9.92
N ASN A 35 -11.22 -21.42 10.32
CA ASN A 35 -11.45 -20.15 9.63
C ASN A 35 -10.20 -19.57 8.95
N ASN A 36 -9.04 -20.23 9.06
CA ASN A 36 -7.76 -19.78 8.49
C ASN A 36 -7.34 -18.36 8.93
N ILE A 37 -7.80 -17.94 10.12
CA ILE A 37 -7.48 -16.65 10.71
C ILE A 37 -6.30 -16.85 11.66
N GLN A 38 -5.17 -16.25 11.33
CA GLN A 38 -4.00 -16.22 12.20
C GLN A 38 -3.80 -14.80 12.74
N TRP A 39 -4.13 -14.58 14.02
CA TRP A 39 -3.79 -13.34 14.71
C TRP A 39 -2.28 -13.31 14.97
N LEU A 40 -1.62 -12.26 14.47
CA LEU A 40 -0.25 -11.93 14.87
C LEU A 40 -0.24 -11.07 16.12
N ILE A 41 -1.26 -10.22 16.24
CA ILE A 41 -1.48 -9.36 17.39
C ILE A 41 -2.97 -9.41 17.70
N GLU A 42 -3.33 -9.97 18.85
CA GLU A 42 -4.73 -10.08 19.28
C GLU A 42 -5.39 -8.69 19.45
N PRO A 43 -6.72 -8.58 19.26
CA PRO A 43 -7.46 -7.35 19.49
C PRO A 43 -7.24 -6.75 20.87
N GLN A 44 -6.58 -5.60 20.92
CA GLN A 44 -6.26 -4.92 22.18
C GLN A 44 -6.17 -3.40 22.09
N PHE A 45 -6.13 -2.82 20.87
CA PHE A 45 -5.95 -1.38 20.69
C PHE A 45 -7.29 -0.68 20.46
N ASP A 46 -7.44 0.55 20.96
CA ASP A 46 -8.62 1.38 20.69
C ASP A 46 -8.58 2.00 19.29
N LYS A 47 -7.38 2.30 18.81
CA LYS A 47 -7.12 2.81 17.47
C LYS A 47 -5.97 2.04 16.85
N ALA A 48 -6.07 1.73 15.55
CA ALA A 48 -5.00 1.15 14.76
C ALA A 48 -5.08 1.61 13.30
N TRP A 49 -3.93 1.79 12.67
CA TRP A 49 -3.77 2.00 11.22
C TRP A 49 -3.03 0.82 10.58
N ASP A 50 -3.08 0.74 9.26
CA ASP A 50 -2.40 -0.33 8.51
C ASP A 50 -0.88 -0.22 8.70
N PHE A 51 -0.17 -1.35 8.58
CA PHE A 51 1.28 -1.34 8.61
C PHE A 51 1.84 -0.59 7.41
N HIS A 52 2.77 0.31 7.66
CA HIS A 52 3.49 1.06 6.65
C HIS A 52 4.92 1.36 7.12
N GLU A 53 5.88 1.03 6.28
CA GLU A 53 7.31 1.08 6.54
C GLU A 53 7.75 0.35 7.82
N GLY A 54 7.20 -0.86 8.03
CA GLY A 54 7.53 -1.76 9.13
C GLY A 54 6.86 -1.45 10.47
N MET A 55 6.00 -0.44 10.54
CA MET A 55 5.30 -0.03 11.77
C MET A 55 3.82 0.23 11.53
N ALA A 56 3.01 0.07 12.57
CA ALA A 56 1.63 0.52 12.60
C ALA A 56 1.42 1.51 13.73
N LEU A 57 0.67 2.58 13.45
CA LEU A 57 0.20 3.49 14.49
C LEU A 57 -0.92 2.79 15.27
N VAL A 58 -0.79 2.72 16.59
CA VAL A 58 -1.82 2.24 17.50
C VAL A 58 -1.96 3.17 18.69
N ASN A 59 -3.19 3.53 19.06
CA ASN A 59 -3.48 4.52 20.09
C ASN A 59 -2.63 5.81 19.90
N ASN A 60 -1.61 6.02 20.75
CA ASN A 60 -0.69 7.17 20.70
C ASN A 60 0.78 6.74 20.51
N GLY A 61 1.04 5.68 19.76
CA GLY A 61 2.39 5.19 19.52
C GLY A 61 2.48 4.22 18.35
N PHE A 62 3.71 3.87 17.97
CA PHE A 62 3.97 2.94 16.89
C PHE A 62 4.40 1.59 17.45
N ILE A 63 3.84 0.53 16.89
CA ILE A 63 4.25 -0.84 17.13
C ILE A 63 5.02 -1.40 15.94
N ASN A 64 5.94 -2.33 16.20
CA ASN A 64 6.56 -3.14 15.16
C ASN A 64 5.68 -4.37 14.82
N LYS A 65 6.14 -5.20 13.88
CA LYS A 65 5.39 -6.40 13.43
C LYS A 65 5.20 -7.47 14.50
N GLU A 66 6.00 -7.45 15.56
CA GLU A 66 5.80 -8.31 16.74
C GLU A 66 4.79 -7.72 17.74
N GLY A 67 4.18 -6.56 17.44
CA GLY A 67 3.23 -5.87 18.31
C GLY A 67 3.86 -5.13 19.48
N LYS A 68 5.19 -4.99 19.51
CA LYS A 68 5.90 -4.26 20.57
C LYS A 68 5.89 -2.77 20.25
N MET A 69 5.55 -1.97 21.26
CA MET A 69 5.63 -0.51 21.18
C MET A 69 7.09 -0.08 20.98
N VAL A 70 7.39 0.55 19.85
CA VAL A 70 8.74 1.04 19.52
C VAL A 70 8.87 2.55 19.68
N ILE A 71 7.78 3.30 19.47
CA ILE A 71 7.75 4.76 19.67
C ILE A 71 6.48 5.10 20.44
N ARG A 72 6.61 5.72 21.61
CA ARG A 72 5.48 6.24 22.37
C ARG A 72 5.46 7.76 22.27
N LEU A 73 4.34 8.32 21.84
CA LEU A 73 4.20 9.74 21.59
C LEU A 73 3.19 10.37 22.57
N GLN A 74 3.48 11.62 22.96
CA GLN A 74 2.64 12.41 23.86
C GLN A 74 2.06 13.60 23.10
N PHE A 75 1.41 13.33 21.97
CA PHE A 75 0.68 14.33 21.19
C PHE A 75 -0.81 14.01 21.21
N GLN A 76 -1.66 15.04 21.12
CA GLN A 76 -3.11 14.88 21.05
C GLN A 76 -3.55 14.00 19.88
N ASN A 77 -2.93 14.16 18.70
CA ASN A 77 -3.09 13.21 17.59
C ASN A 77 -1.75 12.93 16.90
N VAL A 78 -1.63 11.70 16.38
CA VAL A 78 -0.51 11.23 15.57
C VAL A 78 -1.10 10.56 14.33
N TYR A 79 -0.41 10.64 13.20
CA TYR A 79 -0.78 10.01 11.95
C TYR A 79 0.29 9.00 11.52
N ALA A 80 -0.03 8.11 10.57
CA ALA A 80 0.91 7.10 10.10
C ALA A 80 2.18 7.72 9.49
N PHE A 81 3.28 6.96 9.52
CA PHE A 81 4.52 7.37 8.87
C PHE A 81 4.34 7.41 7.35
N SER A 82 4.91 8.44 6.73
CA SER A 82 5.13 8.53 5.29
C SER A 82 6.55 9.06 5.06
N GLU A 83 7.34 8.33 4.28
CA GLU A 83 8.75 8.58 4.02
C GLU A 83 9.60 8.82 5.28
N GLY A 84 9.34 8.05 6.34
CA GLY A 84 10.06 8.17 7.60
C GLY A 84 9.63 9.33 8.51
N MET A 85 8.59 10.09 8.15
CA MET A 85 8.04 11.17 8.97
C MET A 85 6.55 10.95 9.24
N ALA A 86 6.12 11.13 10.49
CA ALA A 86 4.71 11.07 10.90
C ALA A 86 4.23 12.47 11.26
N LEU A 87 3.02 12.86 10.82
CA LEU A 87 2.40 14.10 11.32
C LEU A 87 2.03 13.91 12.79
N VAL A 88 2.18 15.00 13.53
CA VAL A 88 1.68 15.12 14.90
C VAL A 88 0.85 16.39 15.01
N TRP A 89 -0.14 16.38 15.89
CA TRP A 89 -0.99 17.53 16.15
C TRP A 89 -1.13 17.77 17.64
N GLU A 90 -0.90 19.03 18.03
CA GLU A 90 -0.91 19.49 19.41
C GLU A 90 -1.28 20.97 19.43
N ASN A 91 -2.07 21.42 20.40
CA ASN A 91 -2.41 22.83 20.60
C ASN A 91 -2.89 23.53 19.30
N TYR A 92 -3.74 22.85 18.52
CA TYR A 92 -4.29 23.34 17.25
C TYR A 92 -3.24 23.57 16.14
N LYS A 93 -2.06 22.96 16.27
CA LYS A 93 -0.98 23.06 15.30
C LYS A 93 -0.48 21.70 14.87
N TYR A 94 0.01 21.63 13.65
CA TYR A 94 0.68 20.47 13.10
C TYR A 94 2.20 20.61 13.21
N GLY A 95 2.85 19.48 13.50
CA GLY A 95 4.28 19.27 13.47
C GLY A 95 4.59 17.88 12.90
N TYR A 96 5.82 17.41 13.09
CA TYR A 96 6.23 16.09 12.62
C TYR A 96 7.16 15.40 13.60
N VAL A 97 7.21 14.07 13.53
CA VAL A 97 8.18 13.24 14.22
C VAL A 97 8.79 12.23 13.25
N SER A 98 10.11 12.07 13.30
CA SER A 98 10.84 11.05 12.53
C SER A 98 10.83 9.69 13.23
N LYS A 99 11.25 8.62 12.53
CA LYS A 99 11.42 7.29 13.12
C LYS A 99 12.45 7.25 14.25
N GLU A 100 13.44 8.13 14.20
CA GLU A 100 14.47 8.28 15.23
C GLU A 100 14.01 9.13 16.43
N GLY A 101 12.77 9.67 16.38
CA GLY A 101 12.20 10.49 17.43
C GLY A 101 12.57 11.98 17.38
N LYS A 102 13.27 12.44 16.34
CA LYS A 102 13.48 13.88 16.09
C LYS A 102 12.14 14.56 15.80
N ILE A 103 11.85 15.65 16.51
CA ILE A 103 10.60 16.40 16.44
C ILE A 103 10.80 17.71 15.66
N ILE A 104 9.85 18.00 14.77
CA ILE A 104 9.58 19.33 14.24
C ILE A 104 8.37 19.84 15.03
N GLU A 105 8.62 20.82 15.91
CA GLU A 105 7.61 21.31 16.85
C GLU A 105 6.32 21.76 16.14
N PRO A 106 5.14 21.42 16.70
CA PRO A 106 3.85 21.85 16.16
C PRO A 106 3.76 23.37 16.01
N GLN A 107 3.74 23.83 14.76
CA GLN A 107 3.76 25.26 14.43
C GLN A 107 2.92 25.63 13.20
N PHE A 108 2.49 24.65 12.41
CA PHE A 108 1.75 24.86 11.16
C PHE A 108 0.24 24.87 11.41
N ASP A 109 -0.49 25.75 10.73
CA ASP A 109 -1.97 25.76 10.78
C ASP A 109 -2.57 24.55 10.05
N TRP A 110 -1.85 23.97 9.10
CA TRP A 110 -2.18 22.70 8.43
C TRP A 110 -0.90 22.05 7.88
N ALA A 111 -0.94 20.73 7.67
CA ALA A 111 0.16 19.95 7.12
C ALA A 111 -0.37 18.73 6.35
N TYR A 112 0.35 18.32 5.32
CA TYR A 112 0.20 17.01 4.65
C TYR A 112 1.37 16.08 4.97
N ALA A 113 1.26 14.82 4.57
CA ALA A 113 2.32 13.84 4.77
C ALA A 113 3.53 14.16 3.89
N PHE A 114 4.69 13.62 4.26
CA PHE A 114 5.84 13.69 3.38
C PHE A 114 5.60 12.79 2.16
N HIS A 115 5.79 13.36 0.98
CA HIS A 115 5.77 12.66 -0.28
C HIS A 115 6.82 13.29 -1.21
N GLU A 116 7.62 12.46 -1.86
CA GLU A 116 8.71 12.88 -2.73
C GLU A 116 9.77 13.78 -2.07
N GLY A 117 9.99 13.60 -0.76
CA GLY A 117 10.98 14.31 0.04
C GLY A 117 10.51 15.64 0.65
N MET A 118 9.27 16.05 0.40
CA MET A 118 8.71 17.31 0.91
C MET A 118 7.33 17.10 1.53
N ALA A 119 6.91 18.03 2.39
CA ALA A 119 5.54 18.09 2.90
C ALA A 119 4.97 19.49 2.70
N ALA A 120 3.73 19.54 2.19
CA ALA A 120 2.98 20.78 2.11
C ALA A 120 2.55 21.23 3.52
N VAL A 121 2.79 22.50 3.84
CA VAL A 121 2.41 23.11 5.12
C VAL A 121 1.75 24.47 4.90
N ARG A 122 0.76 24.77 5.73
CA ARG A 122 0.05 26.05 5.74
C ARG A 122 0.41 26.85 6.98
N LYS A 123 0.74 28.12 6.79
CA LYS A 123 1.02 29.04 7.90
C LYS A 123 0.41 30.42 7.62
N ARG A 124 -0.24 31.00 8.64
CA ARG A 124 -0.70 32.39 8.62
C ARG A 124 0.44 33.34 8.94
N SER A 125 0.62 34.35 8.09
CA SER A 125 1.46 35.53 8.38
C SER A 125 0.82 36.39 9.47
N ILE A 126 1.57 37.39 9.96
CA ILE A 126 1.03 38.39 10.90
C ILE A 126 -0.16 39.13 10.29
N TRP A 127 -0.08 39.46 9.01
CA TRP A 127 -1.13 40.16 8.27
C TRP A 127 -2.38 39.29 8.09
N ASP A 128 -2.22 37.99 7.81
CA ASP A 128 -3.35 37.07 7.70
C ASP A 128 -4.14 37.00 9.00
N LYS A 129 -3.46 37.04 10.15
CA LYS A 129 -4.12 37.08 11.46
C LYS A 129 -4.86 38.40 11.69
N ILE A 130 -4.22 39.54 11.38
CA ILE A 130 -4.82 40.87 11.55
C ILE A 130 -6.10 41.02 10.71
N PHE A 131 -6.08 40.54 9.47
CA PHE A 131 -7.21 40.67 8.55
C PHE A 131 -8.12 39.44 8.50
N ASN A 132 -7.96 38.51 9.44
CA ASN A 132 -8.70 37.24 9.51
C ASN A 132 -8.75 36.47 8.17
N LYS A 133 -7.63 36.45 7.45
CA LYS A 133 -7.45 35.70 6.20
C LYS A 133 -6.91 34.29 6.47
N GLY A 134 -7.18 33.39 5.53
CA GLY A 134 -6.54 32.07 5.48
C GLY A 134 -5.02 32.19 5.33
N GLY A 135 -4.28 31.23 5.88
CA GLY A 135 -2.83 31.15 5.67
C GLY A 135 -2.48 30.64 4.28
N LYS A 136 -1.26 30.93 3.82
CA LYS A 136 -0.74 30.44 2.54
C LYS A 136 0.00 29.12 2.72
N TRP A 137 0.05 28.34 1.64
CA TRP A 137 0.74 27.08 1.57
C TRP A 137 2.14 27.23 0.98
N GLY A 138 3.07 26.42 1.50
CA GLY A 138 4.43 26.23 1.01
C GLY A 138 4.88 24.79 1.30
N TYR A 139 6.16 24.50 1.12
CA TYR A 139 6.70 23.15 1.26
C TYR A 139 7.97 23.14 2.12
N ILE A 140 8.06 22.15 3.01
CA ILE A 140 9.21 21.94 3.88
C ILE A 140 9.92 20.62 3.56
N ASN A 141 11.20 20.55 3.87
CA ASN A 141 11.98 19.31 3.88
C ASN A 141 11.88 18.58 5.24
N LYS A 142 12.54 17.42 5.35
CA LYS A 142 12.53 16.58 6.57
C LYS A 142 13.28 17.21 7.76
N GLU A 143 14.03 18.28 7.54
CA GLU A 143 14.60 19.10 8.61
C GLU A 143 13.64 20.20 9.10
N GLY A 144 12.47 20.35 8.49
CA GLY A 144 11.48 21.37 8.81
C GLY A 144 11.78 22.74 8.20
N LYS A 145 12.73 22.82 7.27
CA LYS A 145 13.09 24.06 6.57
C LYS A 145 12.23 24.22 5.32
N TYR A 146 11.78 25.43 5.04
CA TYR A 146 11.08 25.73 3.79
C TYR A 146 12.03 25.53 2.60
N VAL A 147 11.60 24.68 1.67
CA VAL A 147 12.17 24.56 0.33
C VAL A 147 11.46 25.54 -0.60
N ILE A 148 10.15 25.70 -0.40
CA ILE A 148 9.31 26.66 -1.13
C ILE A 148 8.52 27.45 -0.09
N GLU A 149 8.77 28.76 -0.03
CA GLU A 149 8.11 29.66 0.91
C GLU A 149 6.59 29.70 0.72
N THR A 150 5.87 30.03 1.80
CA THR A 150 4.40 30.07 1.77
C THR A 150 3.90 31.20 0.85
N GLN A 151 3.28 30.83 -0.26
CA GLN A 151 2.82 31.80 -1.27
C GLN A 151 1.55 31.36 -2.02
N PHE A 152 1.11 30.10 -1.90
CA PHE A 152 0.00 29.54 -2.67
C PHE A 152 -1.31 29.54 -1.86
N ASP A 153 -2.43 29.65 -2.57
CA ASP A 153 -3.78 29.60 -2.00
C ASP A 153 -4.16 28.17 -1.59
N TRP A 154 -3.82 27.21 -2.47
CA TRP A 154 -4.00 25.78 -2.27
C TRP A 154 -2.87 25.01 -2.93
N VAL A 155 -2.63 23.79 -2.46
CA VAL A 155 -1.60 22.88 -2.99
C VAL A 155 -2.07 21.44 -2.85
N TYR A 156 -1.51 20.53 -3.65
CA TYR A 156 -1.45 19.09 -3.33
C TYR A 156 0.01 18.63 -3.22
N ASP A 157 0.22 17.39 -2.80
CA ASP A 157 1.56 16.81 -2.69
C ASP A 157 2.24 16.66 -4.06
N PHE A 158 3.57 16.55 -4.03
CA PHE A 158 4.37 16.31 -5.23
C PHE A 158 4.20 14.88 -5.71
N TYR A 159 3.79 14.68 -6.95
CA TYR A 159 3.82 13.38 -7.62
C TYR A 159 4.52 13.52 -8.98
N GLU A 160 5.40 12.59 -9.27
CA GLU A 160 6.21 12.55 -10.48
C GLU A 160 7.03 13.83 -10.71
N GLY A 161 7.54 14.42 -9.63
CA GLY A 161 8.36 15.63 -9.66
C GLY A 161 7.60 16.95 -9.77
N MET A 162 6.26 16.93 -9.81
CA MET A 162 5.42 18.12 -9.93
C MET A 162 4.34 18.16 -8.85
N ALA A 163 3.93 19.37 -8.44
CA ALA A 163 2.79 19.57 -7.54
C ALA A 163 1.80 20.57 -8.13
N PRO A 164 0.49 20.26 -8.17
CA PRO A 164 -0.53 21.23 -8.52
C PRO A 164 -0.68 22.26 -7.39
N VAL A 165 -0.71 23.53 -7.76
CA VAL A 165 -0.87 24.65 -6.83
C VAL A 165 -1.83 25.69 -7.38
N ALA A 166 -2.65 26.26 -6.50
CA ALA A 166 -3.55 27.35 -6.84
C ALA A 166 -2.90 28.70 -6.52
N LYS A 167 -2.95 29.61 -7.49
CA LYS A 167 -2.52 31.01 -7.36
C LYS A 167 -3.39 31.86 -8.27
N TYR A 168 -3.94 32.96 -7.75
CA TYR A 168 -4.84 33.85 -8.50
C TYR A 168 -6.09 33.13 -9.02
N ASP A 169 -6.72 32.32 -8.15
CA ASP A 169 -7.96 31.56 -8.43
C ASP A 169 -7.85 30.54 -9.58
N LYS A 170 -6.63 30.23 -10.03
CA LYS A 170 -6.35 29.20 -11.04
C LYS A 170 -5.29 28.23 -10.54
N TRP A 171 -5.40 27.00 -11.03
CA TRP A 171 -4.44 25.94 -10.78
C TRP A 171 -3.41 25.85 -11.90
N GLY A 172 -2.15 25.70 -11.49
CA GLY A 172 -1.00 25.37 -12.33
C GLY A 172 -0.14 24.32 -11.63
N TYR A 173 1.06 24.07 -12.15
CA TYR A 173 1.98 23.08 -11.59
C TYR A 173 3.36 23.65 -11.38
N ILE A 174 3.97 23.31 -10.25
CA ILE A 174 5.33 23.70 -9.91
C ILE A 174 6.26 22.48 -9.83
N ASN A 175 7.54 22.71 -10.08
CA ASN A 175 8.60 21.75 -9.80
C ASN A 175 9.10 21.83 -8.35
N LYS A 176 10.07 20.99 -7.98
CA LYS A 176 10.62 20.93 -6.61
C LYS A 176 11.39 22.19 -6.19
N GLU A 177 11.78 23.03 -7.13
CA GLU A 177 12.36 24.35 -6.83
C GLU A 177 11.29 25.45 -6.64
N GLY A 178 10.00 25.11 -6.77
CA GLY A 178 8.88 26.04 -6.61
C GLY A 178 8.61 26.91 -7.83
N LYS A 179 9.21 26.60 -8.99
CA LYS A 179 8.98 27.30 -10.25
C LYS A 179 7.79 26.70 -10.98
N PHE A 180 6.94 27.54 -11.55
CA PHE A 180 5.87 27.07 -12.44
C PHE A 180 6.48 26.40 -13.66
N VAL A 181 6.09 25.15 -13.87
CA VAL A 181 6.34 24.38 -15.11
C VAL A 181 5.11 24.43 -16.02
N ILE A 182 3.93 24.60 -15.42
CA ILE A 182 2.67 24.88 -16.11
C ILE A 182 2.05 26.06 -15.39
N GLU A 183 1.90 27.19 -16.09
CA GLU A 183 1.32 28.40 -15.51
C GLU A 183 -0.14 28.18 -15.06
N PRO A 184 -0.61 28.89 -14.01
CA PRO A 184 -2.00 28.81 -13.55
C PRO A 184 -2.99 29.13 -14.66
N GLN A 185 -3.79 28.13 -15.06
CA GLN A 185 -4.75 28.27 -16.16
C GLN A 185 -6.01 27.40 -16.02
N PHE A 186 -6.03 26.44 -15.09
CA PHE A 186 -7.16 25.53 -14.88
C PHE A 186 -8.03 25.97 -13.70
N ASP A 187 -9.33 25.64 -13.74
CA ASP A 187 -10.25 25.92 -12.63
C ASP A 187 -10.04 24.94 -11.46
N TRP A 188 -9.62 23.71 -11.76
CA TRP A 188 -9.15 22.72 -10.78
C TRP A 188 -8.10 21.81 -11.42
N ALA A 189 -7.18 21.29 -10.60
CA ALA A 189 -6.16 20.36 -11.04
C ALA A 189 -5.83 19.33 -9.95
N TYR A 190 -5.69 18.06 -10.33
CA TYR A 190 -5.17 17.01 -9.46
C TYR A 190 -3.69 16.70 -9.77
N ALA A 191 -3.06 15.94 -8.89
CA ALA A 191 -1.67 15.51 -9.05
C ALA A 191 -1.49 14.60 -10.27
N PHE A 192 -0.26 14.55 -10.79
CA PHE A 192 0.08 13.61 -11.87
C PHE A 192 0.04 12.17 -11.37
N SER A 193 -0.45 11.29 -12.23
CA SER A 193 -0.41 9.85 -12.05
C SER A 193 -0.29 9.16 -13.41
N GLU A 194 0.74 8.35 -13.56
CA GLU A 194 1.15 7.72 -14.81
C GLU A 194 1.32 8.72 -15.96
N GLU A 195 2.04 9.81 -15.68
CA GLU A 195 2.38 10.89 -16.62
C GLU A 195 1.22 11.80 -17.07
N MET A 196 0.02 11.59 -16.53
CA MET A 196 -1.18 12.35 -16.84
C MET A 196 -1.77 12.99 -15.58
N ALA A 197 -2.32 14.19 -15.71
CA ALA A 197 -3.04 14.83 -14.62
C ALA A 197 -4.47 15.18 -15.05
N VAL A 198 -5.40 14.99 -14.11
CA VAL A 198 -6.80 15.35 -14.31
C VAL A 198 -6.96 16.85 -14.07
N VAL A 199 -7.62 17.54 -15.00
CA VAL A 199 -7.93 18.97 -14.90
C VAL A 199 -9.40 19.23 -15.13
N TYR A 200 -9.92 20.26 -14.47
CA TYR A 200 -11.29 20.73 -14.60
C TYR A 200 -11.31 22.08 -15.31
N LYS A 201 -12.30 22.25 -16.19
CA LYS A 201 -12.67 23.55 -16.73
C LYS A 201 -14.16 23.77 -16.59
N GLY A 202 -14.56 24.87 -15.96
CA GLY A 202 -15.96 25.24 -15.77
C GLY A 202 -16.24 25.96 -14.44
N PRO A 203 -17.52 26.15 -14.10
CA PRO A 203 -17.90 26.92 -12.93
C PRO A 203 -17.46 26.23 -11.64
N LEU A 204 -17.15 27.05 -10.64
CA LEU A 204 -16.97 26.62 -9.26
C LEU A 204 -18.14 27.15 -8.44
N ASN A 205 -18.57 26.41 -7.42
CA ASN A 205 -19.58 26.89 -6.47
C ASN A 205 -19.00 27.95 -5.52
N GLU A 206 -19.83 28.49 -4.63
CA GLU A 206 -19.44 29.53 -3.66
C GLU A 206 -18.33 29.12 -2.69
N HIS A 207 -18.05 27.82 -2.57
CA HIS A 207 -16.96 27.26 -1.77
C HIS A 207 -15.73 26.89 -2.61
N GLY A 208 -15.74 27.20 -3.90
CA GLY A 208 -14.66 26.93 -4.84
C GLY A 208 -14.64 25.52 -5.43
N PHE A 209 -15.64 24.68 -5.20
CA PHE A 209 -15.66 23.31 -5.73
C PHE A 209 -16.29 23.22 -7.13
N PRO A 210 -15.80 22.32 -8.01
CA PRO A 210 -16.38 22.06 -9.32
C PRO A 210 -17.91 21.88 -9.34
N GLN A 211 -18.62 22.67 -10.14
CA GLN A 211 -20.06 22.56 -10.36
C GLN A 211 -20.42 22.89 -11.82
N GLY A 212 -20.84 21.87 -12.59
CA GLY A 212 -21.42 22.05 -13.93
C GLY A 212 -20.41 22.13 -15.09
N GLY A 213 -19.11 22.04 -14.83
CA GLY A 213 -18.05 21.92 -15.85
C GLY A 213 -17.70 20.48 -16.17
N LYS A 214 -16.57 20.28 -16.86
CA LYS A 214 -16.10 18.96 -17.29
C LYS A 214 -14.65 18.71 -16.91
N TRP A 215 -14.30 17.44 -16.79
CA TRP A 215 -12.96 16.97 -16.50
C TRP A 215 -12.31 16.40 -17.77
N GLY A 216 -11.02 16.68 -17.91
CA GLY A 216 -10.15 16.20 -18.98
C GLY A 216 -8.74 15.92 -18.44
N TYR A 217 -7.78 15.71 -19.35
CA TYR A 217 -6.43 15.30 -18.97
C TYR A 217 -5.36 16.08 -19.70
N ILE A 218 -4.29 16.39 -18.96
CA ILE A 218 -3.07 17.01 -19.50
C ILE A 218 -1.86 16.10 -19.33
N ASN A 219 -0.85 16.32 -20.15
CA ASN A 219 0.48 15.75 -19.96
C ASN A 219 1.38 16.68 -19.12
N LYS A 220 2.64 16.29 -18.89
CA LYS A 220 3.63 17.05 -18.08
C LYS A 220 4.04 18.38 -18.69
N GLU A 221 3.82 18.60 -19.99
CA GLU A 221 4.02 19.91 -20.64
C GLU A 221 2.80 20.84 -20.49
N GLY A 222 1.72 20.38 -19.86
CA GLY A 222 0.47 21.14 -19.70
C GLY A 222 -0.43 21.12 -20.93
N LYS A 223 -0.09 20.32 -21.94
CA LYS A 223 -0.92 20.15 -23.13
C LYS A 223 -2.11 19.26 -22.79
N ILE A 224 -3.31 19.71 -23.18
CA ILE A 224 -4.53 18.90 -23.12
C ILE A 224 -4.39 17.73 -24.09
N ILE A 225 -4.42 16.51 -23.56
CA ILE A 225 -4.41 15.27 -24.34
C ILE A 225 -5.84 14.77 -24.53
N ILE A 226 -6.67 14.90 -23.49
CA ILE A 226 -8.07 14.54 -23.55
C ILE A 226 -8.87 15.78 -23.16
N GLU A 227 -9.64 16.32 -24.11
CA GLU A 227 -10.45 17.50 -23.88
C GLU A 227 -11.44 17.29 -22.72
N PRO A 228 -11.69 18.33 -21.89
CA PRO A 228 -12.67 18.23 -20.83
C PRO A 228 -14.06 17.86 -21.34
N GLN A 229 -14.47 16.62 -21.09
CA GLN A 229 -15.74 16.06 -21.59
C GLN A 229 -16.45 15.16 -20.58
N PHE A 230 -15.78 14.73 -19.51
CA PHE A 230 -16.34 13.82 -18.50
C PHE A 230 -17.00 14.60 -17.37
N ASP A 231 -18.09 14.07 -16.81
CA ASP A 231 -18.74 14.67 -15.63
C ASP A 231 -17.88 14.53 -14.38
N TYR A 232 -17.11 13.43 -14.31
CA TYR A 232 -16.06 13.22 -13.32
C TYR A 232 -14.98 12.33 -13.91
N ALA A 233 -13.74 12.52 -13.47
CA ALA A 233 -12.60 11.74 -13.92
C ALA A 233 -11.59 11.61 -12.78
N ASP A 234 -10.99 10.43 -12.63
CA ASP A 234 -9.90 10.18 -11.68
C ASP A 234 -8.56 9.98 -12.39
N GLY A 235 -7.47 9.98 -11.63
CA GLY A 235 -6.13 9.68 -12.12
C GLY A 235 -5.99 8.28 -12.70
N PHE A 236 -5.03 8.10 -13.61
CA PHE A 236 -4.71 6.82 -14.21
C PHE A 236 -4.11 5.85 -13.18
N SER A 237 -4.46 4.58 -13.29
CA SER A 237 -3.84 3.50 -12.54
C SER A 237 -3.82 2.23 -13.38
N GLU A 238 -2.65 1.64 -13.50
CA GLU A 238 -2.33 0.53 -14.39
C GLU A 238 -2.73 0.76 -15.86
N GLY A 239 -2.58 1.98 -16.35
CA GLY A 239 -2.87 2.38 -17.73
C GLY A 239 -4.33 2.70 -18.02
N MET A 240 -5.22 2.70 -17.02
CA MET A 240 -6.63 3.03 -17.20
C MET A 240 -7.12 4.05 -16.16
N ALA A 241 -8.06 4.89 -16.55
CA ALA A 241 -8.71 5.83 -15.63
C ALA A 241 -10.22 5.55 -15.58
N ARG A 242 -10.82 5.61 -14.38
CA ARG A 242 -12.28 5.57 -14.26
C ARG A 242 -12.86 6.95 -14.55
N VAL A 243 -13.91 6.97 -15.36
CA VAL A 243 -14.62 8.19 -15.73
C VAL A 243 -16.10 8.02 -15.51
N TYR A 244 -16.75 9.08 -15.07
CA TYR A 244 -18.19 9.15 -14.88
C TYR A 244 -18.81 9.94 -16.02
N ILE A 245 -19.78 9.34 -16.69
CA ILE A 245 -20.43 9.92 -17.88
C ILE A 245 -21.93 9.80 -17.72
N GLY A 246 -22.62 10.94 -17.85
CA GLY A 246 -24.07 11.05 -17.98
C GLY A 246 -24.57 10.55 -19.32
N ARG A 247 -25.56 9.66 -19.28
CA ARG A 247 -26.41 9.33 -20.41
C ARG A 247 -27.40 10.47 -20.61
N LEU A 248 -27.46 10.98 -21.84
CA LEU A 248 -28.43 11.99 -22.24
C LEU A 248 -29.70 11.31 -22.77
N ASP A 249 -30.87 11.86 -22.44
CA ASP A 249 -32.11 11.56 -23.16
C ASP A 249 -32.10 12.19 -24.57
N PHE A 250 -33.16 11.91 -25.34
CA PHE A 250 -33.37 12.49 -26.68
C PHE A 250 -33.42 14.03 -26.67
N TYR A 251 -33.70 14.65 -25.52
CA TYR A 251 -33.76 16.10 -25.34
C TYR A 251 -32.43 16.69 -24.83
N GLY A 252 -31.40 15.88 -24.61
CA GLY A 252 -30.09 16.31 -24.13
C GLY A 252 -30.00 16.49 -22.61
N ASN A 253 -30.96 15.98 -21.83
CA ASN A 253 -30.89 15.99 -20.36
C ASN A 253 -30.19 14.74 -19.83
N THR A 254 -29.33 14.89 -18.83
CA THR A 254 -28.71 13.75 -18.14
C THR A 254 -29.77 12.96 -17.38
N THR A 255 -30.03 11.72 -17.81
CA THR A 255 -31.02 10.84 -17.16
C THR A 255 -30.40 9.90 -16.15
N GLU A 256 -29.19 9.41 -16.43
CA GLU A 256 -28.45 8.47 -15.58
C GLU A 256 -26.96 8.64 -15.82
N SER A 257 -26.14 8.73 -14.79
CA SER A 257 -24.68 8.72 -14.93
C SER A 257 -24.13 7.38 -14.46
N LYS A 258 -23.14 6.85 -15.19
CA LYS A 258 -22.49 5.56 -14.89
C LYS A 258 -20.98 5.68 -15.00
N TRP A 259 -20.28 4.77 -14.33
CA TRP A 259 -18.84 4.64 -14.44
C TRP A 259 -18.44 3.75 -15.60
N GLY A 260 -17.40 4.18 -16.32
CA GLY A 260 -16.66 3.43 -17.34
C GLY A 260 -15.16 3.66 -17.20
N TYR A 261 -14.39 3.18 -18.17
CA TYR A 261 -12.93 3.32 -18.15
C TYR A 261 -12.37 3.72 -19.51
N ILE A 262 -11.34 4.56 -19.48
CA ILE A 262 -10.62 5.06 -20.64
C ILE A 262 -9.13 4.65 -20.61
N ASN A 263 -8.50 4.61 -21.78
CA ASN A 263 -7.03 4.54 -21.93
C ASN A 263 -6.42 5.96 -21.92
N LYS A 264 -5.09 6.04 -22.09
CA LYS A 264 -4.35 7.31 -22.09
C LYS A 264 -4.61 8.17 -23.33
N GLU A 265 -5.10 7.55 -24.40
CA GLU A 265 -5.54 8.20 -25.63
C GLU A 265 -6.95 8.84 -25.49
N GLY A 266 -7.69 8.50 -24.42
CA GLY A 266 -9.05 8.96 -24.16
C GLY A 266 -10.14 8.09 -24.78
N ASP A 267 -9.78 6.96 -25.39
CA ASP A 267 -10.72 5.99 -25.90
C ASP A 267 -11.43 5.29 -24.73
N ILE A 268 -12.75 5.17 -24.85
CA ILE A 268 -13.57 4.40 -23.91
C ILE A 268 -13.31 2.90 -24.15
N ILE A 269 -12.52 2.28 -23.28
CA ILE A 269 -12.22 0.85 -23.33
C ILE A 269 -13.36 0.04 -22.70
N ILE A 270 -13.95 0.57 -21.63
CA ILE A 270 -15.09 -0.06 -20.96
C ILE A 270 -16.20 0.98 -20.89
N ALA A 271 -17.26 0.75 -21.67
CA ALA A 271 -18.40 1.66 -21.75
C ALA A 271 -19.01 1.92 -20.37
N PRO A 272 -19.46 3.16 -20.09
CA PRO A 272 -20.15 3.51 -18.85
C PRO A 272 -21.35 2.59 -18.61
N GLN A 273 -21.27 1.78 -17.56
CA GLN A 273 -22.32 0.80 -17.24
C GLN A 273 -22.41 0.42 -15.77
N PHE A 274 -21.46 0.86 -14.94
CA PHE A 274 -21.39 0.51 -13.53
C PHE A 274 -21.99 1.61 -12.66
N ASP A 275 -22.67 1.19 -11.59
CA ASP A 275 -23.23 2.10 -10.58
C ASP A 275 -22.10 2.76 -9.79
N GLU A 276 -21.07 1.96 -9.46
CA GLU A 276 -19.84 2.39 -8.80
C GLU A 276 -18.65 1.61 -9.38
N ALA A 277 -17.47 2.19 -9.37
CA ALA A 277 -16.25 1.57 -9.89
C ALA A 277 -15.03 2.06 -9.11
N SER A 278 -14.01 1.24 -8.91
CA SER A 278 -12.72 1.65 -8.33
C SER A 278 -11.58 1.60 -9.35
N HIS A 279 -10.39 2.04 -8.96
CA HIS A 279 -9.18 1.93 -9.77
C HIS A 279 -8.79 0.47 -10.02
N PHE A 280 -8.12 0.24 -11.15
CA PHE A 280 -7.41 -1.02 -11.38
C PHE A 280 -6.22 -1.12 -10.43
N LEU A 281 -6.16 -2.20 -9.67
CA LEU A 281 -5.02 -2.55 -8.83
C LEU A 281 -4.79 -4.05 -8.90
N GLU A 282 -3.53 -4.40 -9.12
CA GLU A 282 -3.05 -5.75 -9.37
C GLU A 282 -3.81 -6.48 -10.51
N GLY A 283 -4.15 -5.75 -11.56
CA GLY A 283 -4.82 -6.23 -12.77
C GLY A 283 -6.35 -6.32 -12.70
N MET A 284 -6.98 -5.92 -11.58
CA MET A 284 -8.43 -6.03 -11.38
C MET A 284 -9.03 -4.75 -10.79
N ALA A 285 -10.28 -4.45 -11.12
CA ALA A 285 -11.02 -3.35 -10.52
C ALA A 285 -12.35 -3.86 -9.91
N PRO A 286 -12.66 -3.53 -8.65
CA PRO A 286 -13.99 -3.76 -8.10
C PRO A 286 -14.98 -2.80 -8.76
N VAL A 287 -16.13 -3.35 -9.18
CA VAL A 287 -17.22 -2.60 -9.79
C VAL A 287 -18.56 -3.07 -9.24
N LYS A 288 -19.51 -2.15 -9.10
CA LYS A 288 -20.86 -2.40 -8.63
C LYS A 288 -21.84 -2.33 -9.80
N LYS A 289 -22.68 -3.35 -9.90
CA LYS A 289 -23.76 -3.43 -10.88
C LYS A 289 -24.96 -4.10 -10.25
N ASP A 290 -26.13 -3.51 -10.42
CA ASP A 290 -27.40 -4.01 -9.89
C ASP A 290 -27.34 -4.23 -8.37
N GLY A 291 -26.67 -3.31 -7.66
CA GLY A 291 -26.56 -3.32 -6.20
C GLY A 291 -25.56 -4.31 -5.60
N LYS A 292 -24.78 -5.04 -6.42
CA LYS A 292 -23.75 -5.99 -5.94
C LYS A 292 -22.39 -5.67 -6.54
N TRP A 293 -21.34 -5.95 -5.76
CA TRP A 293 -19.95 -5.80 -6.20
C TRP A 293 -19.39 -7.10 -6.77
N GLY A 294 -18.62 -6.96 -7.85
CA GLY A 294 -17.77 -7.97 -8.46
C GLY A 294 -16.45 -7.35 -8.91
N TYR A 295 -15.68 -8.08 -9.70
CA TYR A 295 -14.37 -7.62 -10.19
C TYR A 295 -14.22 -7.88 -11.68
N ILE A 296 -13.71 -6.88 -12.39
CA ILE A 296 -13.42 -6.94 -13.83
C ILE A 296 -11.93 -6.88 -14.09
N ASN A 297 -11.51 -7.44 -15.22
CA ASN A 297 -10.19 -7.22 -15.81
C ASN A 297 -10.18 -5.98 -16.73
N LYS A 298 -9.02 -5.69 -17.34
CA LYS A 298 -8.83 -4.52 -18.21
C LYS A 298 -9.62 -4.57 -19.52
N GLU A 299 -10.07 -5.76 -19.94
CA GLU A 299 -11.01 -5.91 -21.07
C GLU A 299 -12.48 -5.72 -20.66
N GLY A 300 -12.76 -5.36 -19.40
CA GLY A 300 -14.11 -5.18 -18.87
C GLY A 300 -14.88 -6.47 -18.61
N LYS A 301 -14.21 -7.63 -18.68
CA LYS A 301 -14.83 -8.94 -18.41
C LYS A 301 -14.79 -9.21 -16.91
N TYR A 302 -15.92 -9.69 -16.37
CA TYR A 302 -15.97 -10.16 -14.99
C TYR A 302 -15.04 -11.35 -14.79
N VAL A 303 -14.03 -11.18 -13.94
CA VAL A 303 -13.23 -12.27 -13.38
C VAL A 303 -13.98 -12.87 -12.19
N ILE A 304 -14.65 -12.02 -11.40
CA ILE A 304 -15.54 -12.41 -10.31
C ILE A 304 -16.87 -11.71 -10.54
N LYS A 305 -17.94 -12.48 -10.75
CA LYS A 305 -19.28 -11.91 -11.00
C LYS A 305 -19.79 -11.12 -9.78
N PRO A 306 -20.66 -10.11 -9.99
CA PRO A 306 -21.28 -9.38 -8.88
C PRO A 306 -22.00 -10.33 -7.92
N GLN A 307 -21.56 -10.35 -6.67
CA GLN A 307 -22.12 -11.21 -5.63
C GLN A 307 -21.95 -10.68 -4.21
N PHE A 308 -21.03 -9.73 -3.99
CA PHE A 308 -20.75 -9.18 -2.66
C PHE A 308 -21.59 -7.93 -2.38
N ASN A 309 -21.88 -7.66 -1.11
CA ASN A 309 -22.56 -6.42 -0.70
C ASN A 309 -21.61 -5.22 -0.75
N GLU A 310 -20.35 -5.41 -0.35
CA GLU A 310 -19.27 -4.43 -0.54
C GLU A 310 -17.97 -5.15 -0.92
N ALA A 311 -17.10 -4.48 -1.67
CA ALA A 311 -15.81 -5.00 -2.10
C ALA A 311 -14.76 -3.90 -2.19
N TRP A 312 -13.52 -4.22 -1.78
CA TRP A 312 -12.37 -3.32 -1.89
C TRP A 312 -11.36 -3.84 -2.90
N SER A 313 -10.41 -3.00 -3.30
CA SER A 313 -9.33 -3.37 -4.22
C SER A 313 -8.45 -4.49 -3.64
N PHE A 314 -7.83 -5.26 -4.53
CA PHE A 314 -6.82 -6.23 -4.14
C PHE A 314 -5.56 -5.54 -3.64
N CYS A 315 -5.01 -6.03 -2.53
CA CYS A 315 -3.71 -5.67 -1.99
C CYS A 315 -3.02 -6.95 -1.51
N GLU A 316 -1.81 -7.20 -2.00
CA GLU A 316 -1.04 -8.41 -1.73
C GLU A 316 -1.79 -9.70 -2.13
N GLY A 317 -2.48 -9.66 -3.28
CA GLY A 317 -3.24 -10.79 -3.81
C GLY A 317 -4.55 -11.11 -3.09
N ILE A 318 -4.95 -10.32 -2.09
CA ILE A 318 -6.18 -10.50 -1.31
C ILE A 318 -7.02 -9.23 -1.31
N ALA A 319 -8.34 -9.36 -1.40
CA ALA A 319 -9.27 -8.27 -1.18
C ALA A 319 -10.19 -8.55 0.01
N ARG A 320 -10.49 -7.53 0.81
CA ARG A 320 -11.57 -7.59 1.80
C ARG A 320 -12.93 -7.39 1.13
N VAL A 321 -13.94 -8.12 1.58
CA VAL A 321 -15.31 -8.04 1.09
C VAL A 321 -16.29 -8.10 2.26
N TRP A 322 -17.46 -7.49 2.09
CA TRP A 322 -18.59 -7.66 3.00
C TRP A 322 -19.70 -8.45 2.30
N ASN A 323 -20.14 -9.52 2.93
CA ASN A 323 -21.30 -10.28 2.47
C ASN A 323 -22.01 -10.95 3.66
N GLY A 324 -22.70 -10.14 4.47
CA GLY A 324 -23.25 -10.58 5.75
C GLY A 324 -22.17 -10.87 6.79
N GLY A 325 -21.05 -10.14 6.74
CA GLY A 325 -19.86 -10.32 7.57
C GLY A 325 -18.59 -9.97 6.77
N TRP A 326 -17.51 -9.63 7.47
CA TRP A 326 -16.22 -9.31 6.85
C TRP A 326 -15.48 -10.58 6.47
N GLY A 327 -15.08 -10.71 5.21
CA GLY A 327 -14.26 -11.82 4.73
C GLY A 327 -13.16 -11.34 3.80
N TYR A 328 -12.29 -12.26 3.40
CA TYR A 328 -11.20 -12.00 2.48
C TYR A 328 -11.19 -13.03 1.36
N ILE A 329 -11.01 -12.57 0.13
CA ILE A 329 -11.00 -13.40 -1.08
C ILE A 329 -9.67 -13.28 -1.83
N ASN A 330 -9.29 -14.34 -2.54
CA ASN A 330 -8.21 -14.32 -3.51
C ASN A 330 -8.70 -13.84 -4.89
N LYS A 331 -7.80 -13.78 -5.88
CA LYS A 331 -8.09 -13.30 -7.25
C LYS A 331 -9.06 -14.19 -8.04
N GLU A 332 -9.24 -15.45 -7.63
CA GLU A 332 -10.29 -16.33 -8.20
C GLU A 332 -11.66 -16.12 -7.53
N GLY A 333 -11.77 -15.21 -6.56
CA GLY A 333 -12.99 -14.95 -5.80
C GLY A 333 -13.32 -15.97 -4.73
N LYS A 334 -12.37 -16.85 -4.38
CA LYS A 334 -12.52 -17.84 -3.31
C LYS A 334 -12.16 -17.21 -1.98
N TYR A 335 -12.97 -17.46 -0.95
CA TYR A 335 -12.65 -17.02 0.41
C TYR A 335 -11.38 -17.69 0.91
N VAL A 336 -10.38 -16.87 1.25
CA VAL A 336 -9.19 -17.26 2.02
C VAL A 336 -9.42 -17.09 3.51
N ILE A 337 -10.32 -16.17 3.89
CA ILE A 337 -10.95 -16.06 5.22
C ILE A 337 -12.45 -15.90 4.98
N LYS A 338 -13.24 -16.83 5.50
CA LYS A 338 -14.71 -16.80 5.35
C LYS A 338 -15.32 -15.58 6.05
N PRO A 339 -16.53 -15.11 5.66
CA PRO A 339 -17.20 -14.02 6.35
C PRO A 339 -17.30 -14.25 7.87
N GLN A 340 -16.82 -13.28 8.64
CA GLN A 340 -16.83 -13.23 10.09
C GLN A 340 -17.84 -12.17 10.55
N LEU A 341 -18.87 -12.60 11.27
CA LEU A 341 -19.92 -11.71 11.81
C LEU A 341 -19.48 -10.95 13.06
N ASP A 342 -18.44 -11.44 13.73
CA ASP A 342 -17.86 -10.88 14.95
C ASP A 342 -16.73 -9.87 14.67
N PHE A 343 -16.42 -9.62 13.40
CA PHE A 343 -15.59 -8.50 12.99
C PHE A 343 -16.46 -7.26 12.87
N ASP A 344 -16.11 -6.21 13.59
CA ASP A 344 -16.76 -4.91 13.48
C ASP A 344 -16.29 -4.20 12.20
N GLU A 345 -14.98 -4.24 11.92
CA GLU A 345 -14.33 -3.58 10.78
C GLU A 345 -13.10 -4.38 10.30
N ALA A 346 -12.77 -4.27 9.01
CA ALA A 346 -11.61 -4.93 8.40
C ALA A 346 -10.78 -3.97 7.52
N GLY A 347 -9.46 -4.03 7.67
CA GLY A 347 -8.46 -3.30 6.88
C GLY A 347 -7.98 -4.08 5.65
N ASN A 348 -7.28 -3.39 4.75
CA ASN A 348 -6.59 -4.04 3.62
C ASN A 348 -5.32 -4.71 4.13
N PHE A 349 -4.80 -5.69 3.39
CA PHE A 349 -3.48 -6.22 3.66
C PHE A 349 -2.41 -5.22 3.21
N SER A 350 -1.46 -4.97 4.10
CA SER A 350 -0.26 -4.15 3.86
C SER A 350 0.89 -4.73 4.67
N GLU A 351 2.00 -4.98 3.98
CA GLU A 351 3.19 -5.64 4.49
C GLU A 351 2.95 -6.99 5.19
N GLY A 352 2.04 -7.80 4.63
CA GLY A 352 1.68 -9.12 5.12
C GLY A 352 0.69 -9.13 6.29
N MET A 353 0.13 -7.98 6.69
CA MET A 353 -0.79 -7.85 7.82
C MET A 353 -2.02 -7.01 7.47
N ALA A 354 -3.17 -7.33 8.05
CA ALA A 354 -4.36 -6.48 7.99
C ALA A 354 -4.85 -6.19 9.40
N ARG A 355 -5.23 -4.93 9.68
CA ARG A 355 -5.92 -4.60 10.93
C ARG A 355 -7.36 -5.07 10.88
N VAL A 356 -7.85 -5.64 11.96
CA VAL A 356 -9.23 -6.08 12.11
C VAL A 356 -9.73 -5.63 13.47
N LYS A 357 -10.94 -5.09 13.51
CA LYS A 357 -11.61 -4.70 14.74
C LYS A 357 -12.60 -5.78 15.16
N LYS A 358 -12.51 -6.23 16.40
CA LYS A 358 -13.38 -7.23 17.00
C LYS A 358 -13.67 -6.84 18.44
N ILE A 359 -14.94 -6.80 18.82
CA ILE A 359 -15.41 -6.40 20.17
C ILE A 359 -14.86 -5.00 20.52
N GLY A 360 -14.93 -4.07 19.57
CA GLY A 360 -14.50 -2.68 19.72
C GLY A 360 -12.99 -2.45 19.75
N LYS A 361 -12.16 -3.49 19.69
CA LYS A 361 -10.69 -3.40 19.74
C LYS A 361 -10.06 -3.84 18.43
N TRP A 362 -8.99 -3.16 18.04
CA TRP A 362 -8.17 -3.49 16.88
C TRP A 362 -7.07 -4.49 17.25
N GLY A 363 -6.88 -5.48 16.38
CA GLY A 363 -5.72 -6.37 16.32
C GLY A 363 -5.26 -6.52 14.88
N PHE A 364 -4.31 -7.42 14.63
CA PHE A 364 -3.74 -7.65 13.31
C PHE A 364 -3.69 -9.13 12.96
N ILE A 365 -4.20 -9.46 11.79
CA ILE A 365 -4.18 -10.81 11.21
C ILE A 365 -3.10 -10.91 10.15
N LYS A 366 -2.51 -12.10 10.02
CA LYS A 366 -1.54 -12.43 8.97
C LYS A 366 -2.25 -12.61 7.64
N ASN A 367 -1.62 -12.17 6.55
CA ASN A 367 -2.00 -12.50 5.19
C ASN A 367 -1.90 -14.02 4.97
N PRO A 368 -3.01 -14.75 4.75
CA PRO A 368 -2.96 -16.22 4.61
C PRO A 368 -2.19 -16.70 3.38
N LEU A 369 -2.04 -15.87 2.33
CA LEU A 369 -1.25 -16.22 1.15
C LEU A 369 0.26 -16.16 1.44
N THR A 370 0.70 -15.28 2.35
CA THR A 370 2.12 -15.23 2.76
C THR A 370 2.58 -16.48 3.54
N ALA A 371 1.64 -17.31 4.03
CA ALA A 371 1.96 -18.60 4.64
C ALA A 371 2.38 -19.67 3.60
N GLN A 372 2.20 -19.43 2.30
CA GLN A 372 2.61 -20.31 1.21
C GLN A 372 3.88 -19.87 0.47
N GLU A 373 4.41 -18.67 0.76
CA GLU A 373 5.67 -18.19 0.13
C GLU A 373 6.94 -18.61 0.88
N LYS A 374 6.81 -19.31 2.02
CA LYS A 374 7.94 -20.04 2.61
C LYS A 374 7.91 -21.49 2.13
N ILE A 375 8.97 -21.88 1.42
CA ILE A 375 9.28 -23.23 0.89
C ILE A 375 8.83 -23.47 -0.56
N HIS A 376 9.26 -22.59 -1.48
CA HIS A 376 9.69 -23.06 -2.80
C HIS A 376 11.09 -22.54 -3.15
N HIS A 377 11.47 -21.36 -2.67
CA HIS A 377 12.76 -20.74 -3.01
C HIS A 377 13.99 -21.48 -2.45
N TYR A 378 13.86 -22.25 -1.37
CA TYR A 378 14.95 -23.05 -0.79
C TYR A 378 15.01 -24.49 -1.32
N GLU A 379 13.90 -25.04 -1.83
CA GLU A 379 13.86 -26.42 -2.36
C GLU A 379 14.76 -26.57 -3.59
N TYR A 380 14.94 -25.49 -4.35
CA TYR A 380 15.73 -25.45 -5.58
C TYR A 380 17.21 -25.13 -5.35
N ALA A 381 17.62 -24.85 -4.11
CA ALA A 381 19.01 -24.64 -3.76
C ALA A 381 19.67 -25.98 -3.44
N GLY A 382 20.44 -26.50 -4.40
CA GLY A 382 21.21 -27.73 -4.29
C GLY A 382 22.53 -27.54 -3.55
N ALA A 383 23.56 -28.25 -4.01
CA ALA A 383 24.85 -28.30 -3.33
C ALA A 383 25.48 -26.91 -3.11
N PHE A 384 26.10 -26.72 -1.94
CA PHE A 384 26.93 -25.55 -1.66
C PHE A 384 28.14 -25.51 -2.61
N ILE A 385 28.33 -24.34 -3.23
CA ILE A 385 29.34 -24.09 -4.27
C ILE A 385 30.51 -23.28 -3.71
N GLY A 386 30.22 -22.22 -2.96
CA GLY A 386 31.22 -21.28 -2.51
C GLY A 386 30.63 -20.02 -1.89
N THR A 387 31.45 -18.99 -1.75
CA THR A 387 31.03 -17.67 -1.24
C THR A 387 31.34 -16.57 -2.23
N ILE A 388 30.57 -15.48 -2.18
CA ILE A 388 30.91 -14.26 -2.92
C ILE A 388 32.17 -13.67 -2.30
N LEU A 389 33.22 -13.56 -3.10
CA LEU A 389 34.50 -12.96 -2.71
C LEU A 389 34.47 -11.44 -2.88
N SER A 390 34.02 -10.99 -4.06
CA SER A 390 33.93 -9.58 -4.43
C SER A 390 32.82 -9.36 -5.46
N ILE A 391 32.47 -8.10 -5.68
CA ILE A 391 31.52 -7.67 -6.72
C ILE A 391 32.27 -6.66 -7.59
N GLU A 392 32.32 -6.93 -8.89
CA GLU A 392 33.05 -6.13 -9.88
C GLU A 392 32.09 -5.69 -10.97
N GLY A 393 31.73 -4.40 -10.98
CA GLY A 393 30.72 -3.87 -11.90
C GLY A 393 29.38 -4.60 -11.73
N ASN A 394 28.94 -5.30 -12.79
CA ASN A 394 27.69 -6.06 -12.81
C ASN A 394 27.87 -7.58 -12.55
N GLU A 395 29.03 -8.00 -12.06
CA GLU A 395 29.36 -9.41 -11.85
C GLU A 395 29.76 -9.70 -10.40
N ALA A 396 29.35 -10.86 -9.89
CA ALA A 396 29.76 -11.40 -8.61
C ALA A 396 30.89 -12.42 -8.83
N ILE A 397 31.98 -12.26 -8.10
CA ILE A 397 33.09 -13.21 -8.09
C ILE A 397 32.83 -14.23 -6.99
N VAL A 398 32.55 -15.47 -7.35
CA VAL A 398 32.27 -16.57 -6.41
C VAL A 398 33.51 -17.43 -6.25
N ALA A 399 34.03 -17.56 -5.04
CA ALA A 399 35.19 -18.40 -4.73
C ALA A 399 34.77 -19.70 -4.03
N GLY A 400 35.33 -20.83 -4.44
CA GLY A 400 34.98 -22.15 -3.89
C GLY A 400 35.58 -23.31 -4.69
N LYS A 401 35.08 -24.53 -4.47
CA LYS A 401 35.43 -25.71 -5.28
C LYS A 401 34.64 -25.68 -6.60
N ILE A 402 34.96 -24.72 -7.47
CA ILE A 402 34.18 -24.39 -8.67
C ILE A 402 34.37 -25.42 -9.79
N ALA A 403 35.61 -25.80 -10.10
CA ALA A 403 35.93 -26.59 -11.31
C ALA A 403 35.26 -27.97 -11.40
N GLU A 404 34.84 -28.57 -10.28
CA GLU A 404 34.14 -29.86 -10.27
C GLU A 404 32.61 -29.73 -10.20
N LYS A 405 32.08 -28.54 -9.88
CA LYS A 405 30.67 -28.38 -9.46
C LYS A 405 29.83 -27.43 -10.32
N VAL A 406 30.47 -26.56 -11.12
CA VAL A 406 29.80 -25.49 -11.87
C VAL A 406 30.28 -25.48 -13.31
N LYS A 407 29.35 -25.61 -14.26
CA LYS A 407 29.60 -25.44 -15.69
C LYS A 407 29.31 -24.01 -16.13
N ILE A 408 29.83 -23.63 -17.30
CA ILE A 408 29.45 -22.38 -17.96
C ILE A 408 27.94 -22.43 -18.21
N PHE A 409 27.26 -21.35 -17.86
CA PHE A 409 25.82 -21.14 -17.88
C PHE A 409 25.00 -21.90 -16.82
N ASP A 410 25.65 -22.52 -15.83
CA ASP A 410 24.93 -23.05 -14.68
C ASP A 410 24.28 -21.91 -13.90
N LYS A 411 23.01 -22.13 -13.54
CA LYS A 411 22.31 -21.26 -12.60
C LYS A 411 22.76 -21.57 -11.19
N LEU A 412 23.13 -20.52 -10.47
CA LEU A 412 23.47 -20.52 -9.07
C LEU A 412 22.49 -19.62 -8.33
N CYS A 413 22.41 -19.76 -7.02
CA CYS A 413 21.63 -18.84 -6.19
C CYS A 413 22.36 -18.44 -4.91
N THR A 414 22.02 -17.26 -4.41
CA THR A 414 22.41 -16.77 -3.09
C THR A 414 21.23 -16.06 -2.44
N PHE A 415 21.31 -15.83 -1.13
CA PHE A 415 20.18 -15.35 -0.34
C PHE A 415 20.55 -14.10 0.44
N SER A 416 19.78 -13.03 0.26
CA SER A 416 19.86 -11.78 1.02
C SER A 416 18.59 -11.64 1.86
N GLY A 417 18.65 -12.10 3.11
CA GLY A 417 17.45 -12.30 3.94
C GLY A 417 16.53 -13.36 3.33
N GLU A 418 15.28 -13.01 3.07
CA GLU A 418 14.29 -13.88 2.42
C GLU A 418 14.32 -13.80 0.88
N LYS A 419 15.15 -12.91 0.30
CA LYS A 419 15.27 -12.75 -1.16
C LYS A 419 16.29 -13.71 -1.74
N MET A 420 15.89 -14.51 -2.73
CA MET A 420 16.81 -15.31 -3.54
C MET A 420 17.27 -14.52 -4.77
N ILE A 421 18.58 -14.49 -4.98
CA ILE A 421 19.22 -13.84 -6.13
C ILE A 421 19.79 -14.95 -7.01
N ILE A 422 19.36 -14.99 -8.27
CA ILE A 422 19.84 -16.00 -9.24
C ILE A 422 21.03 -15.42 -9.98
N LEU A 423 22.11 -16.19 -9.99
CA LEU A 423 23.34 -15.87 -10.68
C LEU A 423 23.53 -16.87 -11.84
N ASN A 424 24.20 -16.46 -12.90
CA ASN A 424 24.57 -17.33 -14.00
C ASN A 424 26.09 -17.34 -14.15
N ALA A 425 26.71 -18.51 -14.02
CA ALA A 425 28.15 -18.64 -14.16
C ALA A 425 28.55 -18.48 -15.63
N HIS A 426 29.54 -17.66 -15.96
CA HIS A 426 29.97 -17.47 -17.36
C HIS A 426 31.48 -17.59 -17.58
N PHE A 427 32.30 -17.53 -16.52
CA PHE A 427 33.74 -17.85 -16.58
C PHE A 427 34.20 -18.62 -15.32
N PRO A 428 33.98 -19.95 -15.24
CA PRO A 428 34.52 -20.78 -14.18
C PRO A 428 36.02 -21.05 -14.42
N MET A 429 36.83 -20.76 -13.41
CA MET A 429 38.24 -21.17 -13.25
C MET A 429 38.36 -22.18 -12.10
N MET A 430 39.54 -22.77 -11.88
CA MET A 430 39.75 -23.83 -10.88
C MET A 430 39.16 -23.54 -9.50
N THR A 431 39.24 -22.28 -9.05
CA THR A 431 38.83 -21.86 -7.69
C THR A 431 37.81 -20.72 -7.65
N THR A 432 37.46 -20.12 -8.78
CA THR A 432 36.56 -18.96 -8.84
C THR A 432 35.64 -19.02 -10.05
N ALA A 433 34.45 -18.42 -9.95
CA ALA A 433 33.55 -18.19 -11.07
C ALA A 433 33.14 -16.73 -11.12
N LYS A 434 33.16 -16.14 -12.33
CA LYS A 434 32.44 -14.89 -12.59
C LYS A 434 30.98 -15.21 -12.90
N CYS A 435 30.08 -14.55 -12.17
CA CYS A 435 28.66 -14.80 -12.24
C CYS A 435 27.87 -13.51 -12.47
N LYS A 436 26.95 -13.51 -13.44
CA LYS A 436 26.04 -12.39 -13.69
C LYS A 436 24.74 -12.56 -12.92
N VAL A 437 24.21 -11.47 -12.38
CA VAL A 437 22.87 -11.48 -11.79
C VAL A 437 21.83 -11.62 -12.90
N VAL A 438 21.01 -12.66 -12.81
CA VAL A 438 19.91 -12.92 -13.75
C VAL A 438 18.56 -12.50 -13.17
N SER A 439 18.41 -12.59 -11.85
CA SER A 439 17.20 -12.22 -11.13
C SER A 439 17.55 -11.70 -9.74
N GLY A 440 16.87 -10.66 -9.29
CA GLY A 440 17.22 -9.90 -8.10
C GLY A 440 18.14 -8.71 -8.43
N SER A 441 18.61 -8.01 -7.38
CA SER A 441 19.47 -6.83 -7.53
C SER A 441 20.91 -7.15 -7.14
N ILE A 442 21.88 -6.67 -7.93
CA ILE A 442 23.29 -6.77 -7.57
C ILE A 442 23.64 -5.99 -6.29
N LYS A 443 22.86 -4.95 -5.97
CA LYS A 443 23.03 -4.16 -4.74
C LYS A 443 22.72 -4.98 -3.47
N ASP A 444 22.00 -6.09 -3.63
CA ASP A 444 21.66 -6.99 -2.52
C ASP A 444 22.76 -8.03 -2.25
N LEU A 445 23.82 -8.05 -3.08
CA LEU A 445 24.99 -8.90 -2.90
C LEU A 445 26.04 -8.25 -2.00
N LYS A 446 26.72 -9.06 -1.19
CA LYS A 446 27.83 -8.65 -0.33
C LYS A 446 28.89 -9.75 -0.29
N PRO A 447 30.19 -9.40 -0.15
CA PRO A 447 31.23 -10.38 0.17
C PRO A 447 30.85 -11.24 1.39
N GLY A 448 31.15 -12.54 1.33
CA GLY A 448 30.84 -13.52 2.36
C GLY A 448 29.51 -14.25 2.20
N MET A 449 28.63 -13.83 1.30
CA MET A 449 27.35 -14.52 1.05
C MET A 449 27.58 -15.91 0.45
N LYS A 450 26.84 -16.91 0.95
CA LYS A 450 26.90 -18.30 0.47
C LYS A 450 26.19 -18.45 -0.88
N VAL A 451 26.79 -19.24 -1.77
CA VAL A 451 26.29 -19.52 -3.13
C VAL A 451 26.07 -21.03 -3.28
N TYR A 452 24.95 -21.39 -3.88
CA TYR A 452 24.48 -22.76 -4.07
C TYR A 452 24.17 -23.01 -5.54
N LYS A 453 24.17 -24.28 -5.95
CA LYS A 453 23.66 -24.67 -7.27
C LYS A 453 22.14 -24.49 -7.30
N TYR A 454 21.58 -23.97 -8.38
CA TYR A 454 20.15 -23.76 -8.53
C TYR A 454 19.57 -24.74 -9.56
N SER A 455 18.50 -25.45 -9.20
CA SER A 455 17.76 -26.38 -10.08
C SER A 455 16.28 -26.01 -10.09
N SER A 456 15.72 -25.67 -11.25
CA SER A 456 14.28 -25.33 -11.32
C SER A 456 13.39 -26.57 -11.44
N ALA A 457 12.12 -26.47 -11.06
CA ALA A 457 11.13 -27.55 -11.23
C ALA A 457 10.95 -28.05 -12.68
N LYS A 458 11.34 -27.26 -13.69
CA LYS A 458 11.35 -27.66 -15.10
C LYS A 458 12.57 -28.51 -15.48
N ASP A 459 13.69 -28.35 -14.79
CA ASP A 459 14.94 -29.07 -15.07
C ASP A 459 14.88 -30.53 -14.56
N GLU A 460 14.18 -30.78 -13.45
CA GLU A 460 13.96 -32.15 -12.93
C GLU A 460 13.00 -32.99 -13.79
N LYS A 461 12.05 -32.38 -14.51
CA LYS A 461 11.16 -33.12 -15.42
C LYS A 461 11.89 -33.61 -16.67
N LYS A 462 12.91 -32.90 -17.14
CA LYS A 462 13.75 -33.35 -18.28
C LYS A 462 14.71 -34.47 -17.89
N GLY A 463 15.27 -34.45 -16.68
CA GLY A 463 16.19 -35.51 -16.21
C GLY A 463 15.52 -36.84 -15.81
N LYS A 464 14.19 -36.95 -15.92
CA LYS A 464 13.45 -38.21 -15.75
C LYS A 464 12.96 -38.81 -17.07
N GLU A 465 13.17 -38.11 -18.19
CA GLU A 465 12.82 -38.57 -19.55
C GLU A 465 14.06 -38.81 -20.44
N GLU A 466 15.27 -38.66 -19.90
CA GLU A 466 16.54 -39.15 -20.47
C GLU A 466 17.08 -40.31 -19.61
#